data_AF-A2F750-F1
#
_entry.id   AF-A2F750-F1
#
_cell.length_a   1.000
_cell.length_b   1.000
_cell.length_c   1.000
_cell.angle_alpha   90.00
_cell.angle_beta   90.00
_cell.angle_gamma   90.00
#
_symmetry.space_group_name_H-M   'P 1'
#
loop_
_entity.id
_entity.type
_entity.pdbx_description
1 polymer ?
#
loop_
_entity_poly.entity_id
_entity_poly.type
_entity_poly.pdbx_seq_one_letter_code
_entity_poly.pdbx_strand_id
1 'polypeptide(L)'
;MSKGETNQAHYDKLMEILTRYNDVYDALYRLKTNDEEKLNAIYKKIKQNLIDSYRIPPSETINKISQLSIYNNRFMKSYLAIVKQIVDEYHLNQVNKISKVFNYLFYKEYNIVLNENGRNIFNDFEDAHYSSDIHEQNTIHRSIMDDDKISLIIFTEREGFDKNQKLKSELYPYSNEGISLLELCCYHGSVDCFKILRTKFQSEITPNCLRYSFLSGNQDIMNECLKV
;
A
#
# COMPACT_ATOMS: atom_id res chain seq x y z
N MET A 1 -14.40 25.26 35.91
CA MET A 1 -14.08 24.80 34.55
C MET A 1 -15.34 24.20 33.97
N SER A 2 -15.82 24.75 32.86
CA SER A 2 -17.02 24.22 32.20
C SER A 2 -16.71 22.83 31.63
N LYS A 3 -17.71 21.96 31.53
CA LYS A 3 -17.57 20.60 30.97
C LYS A 3 -16.96 20.62 29.55
N GLY A 4 -17.07 21.73 28.82
CA GLY A 4 -16.45 21.94 27.50
C GLY A 4 -14.94 22.24 27.55
N GLU A 5 -14.46 22.99 28.55
CA GLU A 5 -13.03 23.31 28.72
C GLU A 5 -12.22 22.08 29.16
N THR A 6 -12.80 21.24 30.02
CA THR A 6 -12.15 20.00 30.47
C THR A 6 -12.04 18.97 29.34
N ASN A 7 -12.98 18.96 28.41
CA ASN A 7 -12.94 18.05 27.26
C ASN A 7 -11.86 18.44 26.24
N GLN A 8 -11.64 19.74 26.01
CA GLN A 8 -10.59 20.21 25.10
C GLN A 8 -9.19 19.91 25.65
N ALA A 9 -8.95 20.17 26.94
CA ALA A 9 -7.65 19.89 27.55
C ALA A 9 -7.29 18.40 27.55
N HIS A 10 -8.27 17.50 27.72
CA HIS A 10 -8.05 16.06 27.59
C HIS A 10 -7.75 15.64 26.14
N TYR A 11 -8.43 16.26 25.17
CA TYR A 11 -8.16 16.03 23.74
C TYR A 11 -6.74 16.47 23.36
N ASP A 12 -6.34 17.70 23.73
CA ASP A 12 -5.02 18.24 23.40
C ASP A 12 -3.90 17.38 24.00
N LYS A 13 -4.06 16.96 25.26
CA LYS A 13 -3.13 16.05 25.93
C LYS A 13 -3.05 14.68 25.24
N LEU A 14 -4.18 14.14 24.79
CA LEU A 14 -4.19 12.87 24.05
C LEU A 14 -3.47 13.00 22.71
N MET A 15 -3.72 14.09 21.98
CA MET A 15 -3.06 14.37 20.70
C MET A 15 -1.57 14.55 20.86
N GLU A 16 -1.12 15.26 21.90
CA GLU A 16 0.30 15.39 22.24
C GLU A 16 0.93 14.02 22.51
N ILE A 17 0.26 13.18 23.31
CA ILE A 17 0.73 11.81 23.61
C ILE A 17 0.80 10.96 22.34
N LEU A 18 -0.12 11.10 21.39
CA LEU A 18 -0.18 10.27 20.18
C LEU A 18 0.57 10.86 18.98
N THR A 19 1.12 12.06 19.09
CA THR A 19 1.80 12.74 17.96
C THR A 19 2.92 11.87 17.39
N ARG A 20 3.79 11.33 18.24
CA ARG A 20 4.91 10.48 17.80
C ARG A 20 4.45 9.17 17.18
N TYR A 21 3.33 8.60 17.64
CA TYR A 21 2.71 7.43 17.04
C TYR A 21 2.23 7.75 15.62
N ASN A 22 1.47 8.85 15.48
CA ASN A 22 0.93 9.29 14.19
C ASN A 22 2.03 9.63 13.19
N ASP A 23 3.10 10.30 13.63
CA ASP A 23 4.24 10.64 12.77
C ASP A 23 4.89 9.41 12.12
N VAL A 24 4.95 8.28 12.82
CA VAL A 24 5.48 7.03 12.25
C VAL A 24 4.56 6.48 11.18
N TYR A 25 3.27 6.42 11.44
CA TYR A 25 2.31 5.89 10.46
C TYR A 25 2.14 6.83 9.27
N ASP A 26 2.19 8.14 9.47
CA ASP A 26 2.22 9.12 8.38
C ASP A 26 3.44 8.92 7.49
N ALA A 27 4.62 8.67 8.08
CA ALA A 27 5.83 8.35 7.32
C ALA A 27 5.69 7.03 6.54
N LEU A 28 5.03 6.02 7.13
CA LEU A 28 4.79 4.73 6.49
C LEU A 28 3.78 4.84 5.33
N TYR A 29 2.67 5.57 5.50
CA TYR A 29 1.68 5.79 4.43
C TYR A 29 2.22 6.67 3.30
N ARG A 30 3.13 7.60 3.61
CA ARG A 30 3.74 8.52 2.63
C ARG A 30 5.09 8.04 2.09
N LEU A 31 5.46 6.78 2.36
CA LEU A 31 6.71 6.19 1.89
C LEU A 31 6.80 6.26 0.36
N LYS A 32 7.85 6.89 -0.17
CA LYS A 32 8.05 7.06 -1.63
C LYS A 32 9.49 6.81 -2.07
N THR A 33 10.20 5.91 -1.38
CA THR A 33 11.62 5.69 -1.62
C THR A 33 12.03 4.25 -1.37
N ASN A 34 13.05 3.81 -2.10
CA ASN A 34 13.77 2.55 -1.91
C ASN A 34 15.20 2.78 -1.39
N ASP A 35 15.53 4.03 -1.03
CA ASP A 35 16.85 4.42 -0.56
C ASP A 35 17.12 3.89 0.84
N GLU A 36 18.16 3.07 1.00
CA GLU A 36 18.46 2.35 2.23
C GLU A 36 18.66 3.28 3.43
N GLU A 37 19.32 4.44 3.26
CA GLU A 37 19.53 5.41 4.33
C GLU A 37 18.21 5.99 4.83
N LYS A 38 17.30 6.36 3.90
CA LYS A 38 15.95 6.83 4.25
C LYS A 38 15.12 5.74 4.91
N LEU A 39 15.23 4.48 4.46
CA LEU A 39 14.53 3.36 5.10
C LEU A 39 15.04 3.11 6.52
N ASN A 40 16.36 3.18 6.74
CA ASN A 40 16.95 3.10 8.08
C ASN A 40 16.48 4.25 8.98
N ALA A 41 16.32 5.46 8.46
CA ALA A 41 15.77 6.58 9.21
C ALA A 41 14.31 6.32 9.65
N ILE A 42 13.49 5.72 8.79
CA ILE A 42 12.11 5.31 9.12
C ILE A 42 12.12 4.20 10.18
N TYR A 43 12.97 3.20 10.01
CA TYR A 43 13.15 2.12 10.99
C TYR A 43 13.53 2.65 12.37
N LYS A 44 14.51 3.56 12.46
CA LYS A 44 14.91 4.19 13.73
C LYS A 44 13.75 4.91 14.41
N LYS A 45 12.90 5.60 13.63
CA LYS A 45 11.67 6.23 14.15
C LYS A 45 10.68 5.20 14.67
N ILE A 46 10.47 4.10 13.95
CA ILE A 46 9.61 2.99 14.39
C ILE A 46 10.10 2.43 15.73
N LYS A 47 11.39 2.10 15.82
CA LYS A 47 12.00 1.57 17.04
C LYS A 47 11.82 2.53 18.21
N GLN A 48 12.28 3.77 18.07
CA GLN A 48 12.25 4.75 19.14
C GLN A 48 10.82 5.08 19.59
N ASN A 49 9.93 5.34 18.64
CA ASN A 49 8.59 5.83 18.96
C ASN A 49 7.65 4.66 19.28
N LEU A 50 7.53 3.65 18.43
CA LEU A 50 6.55 2.58 18.62
C LEU A 50 7.01 1.53 19.64
N ILE A 51 8.21 0.99 19.45
CA ILE A 51 8.68 -0.18 20.24
C ILE A 51 9.20 0.27 21.60
N ASP A 52 10.06 1.28 21.65
CA ASP A 52 10.70 1.71 22.89
C ASP A 52 9.78 2.61 23.73
N SER A 53 9.12 3.59 23.11
CA SER A 53 8.27 4.56 23.84
C SER A 53 6.88 4.01 24.15
N TYR A 54 6.12 3.54 23.15
CA TYR A 54 4.77 3.00 23.36
C TYR A 54 4.75 1.52 23.76
N ARG A 55 5.91 0.84 23.81
CA ARG A 55 6.01 -0.59 24.17
C ARG A 55 5.17 -1.49 23.27
N ILE A 56 4.97 -1.10 22.00
CA ILE A 56 4.29 -1.93 21.02
C ILE A 56 5.20 -3.11 20.67
N PRO A 57 4.73 -4.36 20.77
CA PRO A 57 5.55 -5.52 20.45
C PRO A 57 6.06 -5.48 19.00
N PRO A 58 7.33 -5.84 18.73
CA PRO A 58 7.88 -5.88 17.38
C PRO A 58 7.03 -6.69 16.39
N SER A 59 6.48 -7.83 16.83
CA SER A 59 5.57 -8.65 16.01
C SER A 59 4.28 -7.92 15.64
N GLU A 60 3.74 -7.10 16.55
CA GLU A 60 2.55 -6.29 16.27
C GLU A 60 2.88 -5.15 15.29
N THR A 61 4.04 -4.51 15.44
CA THR A 61 4.54 -3.53 14.47
C THR A 61 4.68 -4.13 13.07
N ILE A 62 5.26 -5.33 12.94
CA ILE A 62 5.37 -6.03 11.65
C ILE A 62 4.00 -6.33 11.07
N ASN A 63 3.05 -6.82 11.88
CA ASN A 63 1.69 -7.05 11.43
C ASN A 63 1.06 -5.76 10.86
N LYS A 64 1.18 -4.63 11.56
CA LYS A 64 0.67 -3.34 11.08
C LYS A 64 1.32 -2.89 9.78
N ILE A 65 2.65 -3.04 9.66
CA ILE A 65 3.37 -2.75 8.40
C ILE A 65 2.90 -3.66 7.26
N SER A 66 2.66 -4.94 7.54
CA SER A 66 2.14 -5.87 6.54
C SER A 66 0.75 -5.46 6.03
N GLN A 67 -0.13 -4.99 6.93
CA GLN A 67 -1.48 -4.55 6.60
C GLN A 67 -1.50 -3.25 5.81
N LEU A 68 -0.66 -2.27 6.17
CA LEU A 68 -0.62 -0.98 5.46
C LEU A 68 0.06 -1.07 4.09
N SER A 69 0.96 -2.05 3.89
CA SER A 69 1.77 -2.15 2.66
C SER A 69 0.93 -2.25 1.37
N ILE A 70 -0.25 -2.87 1.42
CA ILE A 70 -1.15 -2.97 0.25
C ILE A 70 -1.81 -1.65 -0.13
N TYR A 71 -1.80 -0.65 0.76
CA TYR A 71 -2.33 0.69 0.48
C TYR A 71 -1.28 1.61 -0.16
N ASN A 72 -0.04 1.15 -0.29
CA ASN A 72 1.02 1.85 -1.00
C ASN A 72 2.00 0.84 -1.64
N ASN A 73 1.42 -0.15 -2.33
CA ASN A 73 2.12 -1.37 -2.73
C ASN A 73 3.28 -1.13 -3.69
N ARG A 74 3.34 0.00 -4.38
CA ARG A 74 4.48 0.41 -5.21
C ARG A 74 5.82 0.35 -4.46
N PHE A 75 5.80 0.54 -3.14
CA PHE A 75 6.98 0.51 -2.28
C PHE A 75 7.05 -0.76 -1.41
N MET A 76 6.48 -1.88 -1.90
CA MET A 76 6.49 -3.16 -1.19
C MET A 76 7.90 -3.60 -0.77
N LYS A 77 8.89 -3.52 -1.66
CA LYS A 77 10.30 -3.81 -1.33
C LYS A 77 10.80 -3.02 -0.13
N SER A 78 10.44 -1.74 -0.03
CA SER A 78 10.81 -0.89 1.11
C SER A 78 10.16 -1.33 2.41
N TYR A 79 8.87 -1.73 2.38
CA TYR A 79 8.21 -2.28 3.56
C TYR A 79 8.85 -3.60 4.01
N LEU A 80 9.21 -4.48 3.06
CA LEU A 80 9.93 -5.72 3.34
C LEU A 80 11.29 -5.44 3.99
N ALA A 81 12.05 -4.46 3.47
CA ALA A 81 13.35 -4.06 4.03
C ALA A 81 13.24 -3.44 5.44
N ILE A 82 12.21 -2.63 5.71
CA ILE A 82 11.95 -2.11 7.07
C ILE A 82 11.62 -3.26 8.02
N VAL A 83 10.77 -4.21 7.61
CA VAL A 83 10.44 -5.39 8.42
C VAL A 83 11.67 -6.26 8.65
N LYS A 84 12.55 -6.42 7.66
CA LYS A 84 13.79 -7.19 7.78
C LYS A 84 14.68 -6.65 8.90
N GLN A 85 14.83 -5.33 9.00
CA GLN A 85 15.57 -4.69 10.10
C GLN A 85 14.98 -5.02 11.48
N ILE A 86 13.64 -5.03 11.60
CA ILE A 86 12.97 -5.41 12.85
C ILE A 86 13.20 -6.90 13.17
N VAL A 87 13.07 -7.78 12.17
CA VAL A 87 13.25 -9.23 12.33
C VAL A 87 14.68 -9.54 12.79
N ASP A 88 15.67 -8.89 12.19
CA ASP A 88 17.08 -9.10 12.51
C ASP A 88 17.44 -8.58 13.90
N GLU A 89 17.00 -7.37 14.26
CA GLU A 89 17.35 -6.77 15.55
C GLU A 89 16.70 -7.51 16.73
N TYR A 90 15.44 -7.92 16.57
CA TYR A 90 14.67 -8.56 17.66
C TYR A 90 14.65 -10.09 17.57
N HIS A 91 15.40 -10.68 16.62
CA HIS A 91 15.52 -12.13 16.40
C HIS A 91 14.17 -12.85 16.35
N LEU A 92 13.20 -12.26 15.63
CA LEU A 92 11.84 -12.78 15.59
C LEU A 92 11.78 -14.06 14.75
N ASN A 93 11.25 -15.12 15.34
CA ASN A 93 11.03 -16.41 14.67
C ASN A 93 9.57 -16.62 14.22
N GLN A 94 8.62 -15.82 14.73
CA GLN A 94 7.21 -15.93 14.38
C GLN A 94 6.47 -14.60 14.56
N VAL A 95 5.59 -14.27 13.60
CA VAL A 95 4.69 -13.12 13.61
C VAL A 95 3.26 -13.60 13.36
N ASN A 96 2.44 -13.59 14.40
CA ASN A 96 1.03 -13.95 14.28
C ASN A 96 0.24 -12.86 13.53
N LYS A 97 -0.78 -13.26 12.75
CA LYS A 97 -1.73 -12.39 12.02
C LYS A 97 -1.15 -11.56 10.86
N ILE A 98 0.09 -11.82 10.44
CA ILE A 98 0.69 -11.17 9.27
C ILE A 98 -0.14 -11.44 7.99
N SER A 99 -0.19 -10.46 7.09
CA SER A 99 -0.78 -10.63 5.76
C SER A 99 -0.14 -11.82 5.03
N LYS A 100 -0.99 -12.66 4.44
CA LYS A 100 -0.62 -13.87 3.71
C LYS A 100 0.33 -13.55 2.55
N VAL A 101 -0.07 -12.62 1.68
CA VAL A 101 0.75 -12.15 0.57
C VAL A 101 2.06 -11.53 1.03
N PHE A 102 2.05 -10.76 2.13
CA PHE A 102 3.28 -10.17 2.66
C PHE A 102 4.26 -11.22 3.19
N ASN A 103 3.75 -12.24 3.90
CA ASN A 103 4.55 -13.37 4.38
C ASN A 103 5.22 -14.13 3.22
N TYR A 104 4.48 -14.37 2.14
CA TYR A 104 5.02 -14.98 0.93
C TYR A 104 6.11 -14.11 0.28
N LEU A 105 5.86 -12.81 0.10
CA LEU A 105 6.86 -11.91 -0.50
C LEU A 105 8.12 -11.79 0.37
N PHE A 106 7.97 -11.79 1.68
CA PHE A 106 9.12 -11.77 2.61
C PHE A 106 9.94 -13.05 2.50
N TYR A 107 9.28 -14.20 2.36
CA TYR A 107 9.94 -15.47 2.07
C TYR A 107 10.67 -15.44 0.72
N LYS A 108 10.03 -14.94 -0.34
CA LYS A 108 10.63 -14.86 -1.67
C LYS A 108 11.89 -13.98 -1.70
N GLU A 109 11.89 -12.88 -0.94
CA GLU A 109 13.01 -11.93 -0.91
C GLU A 109 14.16 -12.38 0.02
N TYR A 110 13.84 -12.93 1.20
CA TYR A 110 14.83 -13.19 2.25
C TYR A 110 14.96 -14.65 2.68
N ASN A 111 14.20 -15.56 2.08
CA ASN A 111 14.12 -16.98 2.45
C ASN A 111 13.75 -17.21 3.93
N ILE A 112 12.95 -16.31 4.51
CA ILE A 112 12.46 -16.38 5.89
C ILE A 112 10.93 -16.43 5.89
N VAL A 113 10.36 -17.41 6.60
CA VAL A 113 8.91 -17.50 6.80
C VAL A 113 8.56 -16.88 8.15
N LEU A 114 7.80 -15.79 8.14
CA LEU A 114 7.40 -15.09 9.36
C LEU A 114 6.23 -15.77 10.06
N ASN A 115 5.41 -16.52 9.32
CA ASN A 115 4.30 -17.28 9.88
C ASN A 115 4.12 -18.61 9.14
N GLU A 116 4.50 -19.71 9.80
CA GLU A 116 4.41 -21.07 9.25
C GLU A 116 2.99 -21.50 8.89
N ASN A 117 1.98 -20.99 9.62
CA ASN A 117 0.57 -21.32 9.32
C ASN A 117 0.12 -20.82 7.94
N GLY A 118 0.84 -19.86 7.35
CA GLY A 118 0.57 -19.33 6.02
C GLY A 118 1.43 -19.94 4.92
N ARG A 119 2.29 -20.93 5.20
CA ARG A 119 3.20 -21.51 4.21
C ARG A 119 2.46 -22.31 3.13
N ASN A 120 1.34 -22.93 3.48
CA ASN A 120 0.58 -23.81 2.59
C ASN A 120 0.02 -23.12 1.33
N ILE A 121 -0.20 -21.80 1.38
CA ILE A 121 -0.71 -20.99 0.27
C ILE A 121 0.39 -20.35 -0.58
N PHE A 122 1.68 -20.61 -0.29
CA PHE A 122 2.78 -20.01 -1.05
C PHE A 122 2.80 -20.46 -2.50
N ASN A 123 2.41 -21.71 -2.76
CA ASN A 123 2.30 -22.23 -4.12
C ASN A 123 1.25 -21.44 -4.93
N ASP A 124 0.11 -21.08 -4.32
CA ASP A 124 -0.92 -20.27 -4.97
C ASP A 124 -0.37 -18.90 -5.41
N PHE A 125 0.48 -18.29 -4.59
CA PHE A 125 1.12 -17.00 -4.94
C PHE A 125 2.25 -17.14 -5.96
N GLU A 126 2.98 -18.26 -5.97
CA GLU A 126 4.02 -18.53 -6.96
C GLU A 126 3.40 -18.79 -8.34
N ASP A 127 2.36 -19.61 -8.40
CA ASP A 127 1.60 -19.91 -9.62
C ASP A 127 0.92 -18.65 -10.19
N ALA A 128 0.49 -17.74 -9.32
CA ALA A 128 -0.05 -16.44 -9.72
C ALA A 128 1.01 -15.35 -9.94
N HIS A 129 2.31 -15.71 -9.92
CA HIS A 129 3.46 -14.84 -10.18
C HIS A 129 3.52 -13.57 -9.32
N TYR A 130 3.12 -13.67 -8.04
CA TYR A 130 3.25 -12.54 -7.12
C TYR A 130 4.72 -12.21 -6.89
N SER A 131 5.01 -10.90 -6.87
CA SER A 131 6.34 -10.34 -6.70
C SER A 131 6.28 -9.01 -5.96
N SER A 132 7.40 -8.65 -5.32
CA SER A 132 7.59 -7.36 -4.65
C SER A 132 7.68 -6.18 -5.64
N ASP A 133 7.79 -6.46 -6.94
CA ASP A 133 7.66 -5.47 -8.03
C ASP A 133 6.21 -5.12 -8.43
N ILE A 134 5.23 -5.81 -7.83
CA ILE A 134 3.78 -5.67 -8.01
C ILE A 134 3.25 -6.05 -9.39
N HIS A 135 3.77 -5.43 -10.45
CA HIS A 135 3.42 -5.71 -11.83
C HIS A 135 4.68 -5.98 -12.65
N GLU A 136 4.60 -7.01 -13.49
CA GLU A 136 5.62 -7.30 -14.48
C GLU A 136 5.77 -6.15 -15.47
N GLN A 137 6.99 -6.02 -16.02
CA GLN A 137 7.29 -5.04 -17.04
C GLN A 137 6.44 -5.27 -18.30
N ASN A 138 6.14 -4.20 -19.03
CA ASN A 138 5.34 -4.27 -20.27
C ASN A 138 3.94 -4.87 -20.06
N THR A 139 3.30 -4.56 -18.93
CA THR A 139 1.87 -4.86 -18.68
C THR A 139 1.06 -3.58 -18.58
N ILE A 140 -0.24 -3.63 -18.88
CA ILE A 140 -1.12 -2.46 -18.76
C ILE A 140 -1.18 -1.94 -17.32
N HIS A 141 -1.18 -2.85 -16.34
CA HIS A 141 -1.19 -2.48 -14.92
C HIS A 141 0.10 -1.76 -14.50
N ARG A 142 1.25 -2.18 -15.05
CA ARG A 142 2.52 -1.47 -14.87
C ARG A 142 2.48 -0.08 -15.51
N SER A 143 1.97 0.03 -16.73
CA SER A 143 1.80 1.34 -17.40
C SER A 143 0.96 2.29 -16.56
N ILE A 144 -0.14 1.80 -15.96
CA ILE A 144 -0.96 2.60 -15.05
C ILE A 144 -0.16 2.97 -13.80
N MET A 145 0.49 2.02 -13.12
CA MET A 145 1.27 2.30 -11.90
C MET A 145 2.36 3.36 -12.11
N ASP A 146 2.97 3.41 -13.29
CA ASP A 146 4.01 4.39 -13.64
C ASP A 146 3.47 5.65 -14.35
N ASP A 147 2.14 5.76 -14.53
CA ASP A 147 1.44 6.79 -15.32
C ASP A 147 1.97 6.95 -16.76
N ASP A 148 2.42 5.84 -17.36
CA ASP A 148 2.91 5.79 -18.73
C ASP A 148 1.73 5.76 -19.72
N LYS A 149 1.31 6.97 -20.10
CA LYS A 149 0.24 7.17 -21.07
C LYS A 149 0.54 6.60 -22.45
N ILE A 150 1.80 6.57 -22.89
CA ILE A 150 2.16 6.11 -24.23
C ILE A 150 1.93 4.61 -24.30
N SER A 151 2.46 3.88 -23.33
CA SER A 151 2.25 2.44 -23.21
C SER A 151 0.76 2.12 -23.05
N LEU A 152 0.02 2.87 -22.21
CA LEU A 152 -1.43 2.68 -22.06
C LEU A 152 -2.17 2.83 -23.40
N ILE A 153 -1.89 3.87 -24.18
CA ILE A 153 -2.51 4.08 -25.50
C ILE A 153 -2.26 2.85 -26.38
N ILE A 154 -1.00 2.39 -26.48
CA ILE A 154 -0.64 1.22 -27.27
C ILE A 154 -1.45 -0.02 -26.84
N PHE A 155 -1.61 -0.27 -25.53
CA PHE A 155 -2.46 -1.38 -25.06
C PHE A 155 -3.92 -1.23 -25.49
N THR A 156 -4.44 -0.02 -25.44
CA THR A 156 -5.86 0.24 -25.73
C THR A 156 -6.21 0.18 -27.22
N GLU A 157 -5.22 0.24 -28.10
CA GLU A 157 -5.40 0.07 -29.56
C GLU A 157 -5.22 -1.38 -30.03
N ARG A 158 -4.86 -2.31 -29.13
CA ARG A 158 -4.71 -3.73 -29.50
C ARG A 158 -6.06 -4.34 -29.84
N GLU A 159 -6.07 -5.18 -30.86
CA GLU A 159 -7.24 -6.01 -31.18
C GLU A 159 -7.61 -6.86 -29.95
N GLY A 160 -8.91 -6.87 -29.61
CA GLY A 160 -9.41 -7.59 -28.44
C GLY A 160 -9.20 -6.90 -27.09
N PHE A 161 -8.78 -5.63 -27.05
CA PHE A 161 -8.70 -4.88 -25.79
C PHE A 161 -10.07 -4.79 -25.10
N ASP A 162 -10.15 -5.35 -23.89
CA ASP A 162 -11.33 -5.21 -23.03
C ASP A 162 -11.17 -4.01 -22.09
N LYS A 163 -11.96 -2.96 -22.34
CA LYS A 163 -12.00 -1.76 -21.49
C LYS A 163 -12.57 -2.00 -20.08
N ASN A 164 -13.31 -3.11 -19.90
CA ASN A 164 -13.94 -3.48 -18.64
C ASN A 164 -13.13 -4.53 -17.86
N GLN A 165 -11.92 -4.85 -18.32
CA GLN A 165 -11.05 -5.79 -17.64
C GLN A 165 -10.80 -5.35 -16.18
N LYS A 166 -10.69 -6.33 -15.30
CA LYS A 166 -10.48 -6.11 -13.86
C LYS A 166 -9.28 -6.89 -13.36
N LEU A 167 -8.50 -6.24 -12.49
CA LEU A 167 -7.38 -6.84 -11.77
C LEU A 167 -7.88 -7.43 -10.44
N LYS A 168 -7.74 -8.75 -10.26
CA LYS A 168 -7.88 -9.41 -8.96
C LYS A 168 -6.51 -9.70 -8.39
N SER A 169 -6.19 -9.14 -7.22
CA SER A 169 -4.88 -9.33 -6.60
C SER A 169 -4.90 -9.02 -5.11
N GLU A 170 -4.34 -9.92 -4.28
CA GLU A 170 -4.17 -9.68 -2.83
C GLU A 170 -3.20 -8.53 -2.52
N LEU A 171 -2.45 -8.03 -3.52
CA LEU A 171 -1.59 -6.86 -3.37
C LEU A 171 -2.38 -5.54 -3.33
N TYR A 172 -3.69 -5.57 -3.58
CA TYR A 172 -4.55 -4.40 -3.55
C TYR A 172 -5.72 -4.57 -2.57
N PRO A 173 -6.13 -3.49 -1.87
CA PRO A 173 -7.26 -3.52 -0.96
C PRO A 173 -8.57 -3.68 -1.74
N TYR A 174 -9.52 -4.47 -1.19
CA TYR A 174 -10.87 -4.66 -1.73
C TYR A 174 -10.94 -5.24 -3.17
N SER A 175 -9.96 -6.05 -3.57
CA SER A 175 -9.82 -6.55 -4.94
C SER A 175 -10.61 -7.83 -5.28
N ASN A 176 -11.42 -8.37 -4.35
CA ASN A 176 -12.16 -9.63 -4.55
C ASN A 176 -13.08 -9.59 -5.80
N GLU A 177 -13.77 -8.46 -6.00
CA GLU A 177 -14.63 -8.19 -7.16
C GLU A 177 -13.86 -7.66 -8.39
N GLY A 178 -12.54 -7.54 -8.25
CA GLY A 178 -11.62 -6.96 -9.21
C GLY A 178 -11.61 -5.43 -9.20
N ILE A 179 -10.46 -4.86 -9.53
CA ILE A 179 -10.21 -3.42 -9.66
C ILE A 179 -10.20 -3.07 -11.14
N SER A 180 -11.07 -2.16 -11.55
CA SER A 180 -11.09 -1.63 -12.92
C SER A 180 -9.83 -0.81 -13.22
N LEU A 181 -9.52 -0.63 -14.52
CA LEU A 181 -8.39 0.19 -14.94
C LEU A 181 -8.48 1.63 -14.39
N LEU A 182 -9.68 2.20 -14.31
CA LEU A 182 -9.88 3.56 -13.78
C LEU A 182 -9.65 3.63 -12.26
N GLU A 183 -10.19 2.66 -11.51
CA GLU A 183 -9.94 2.56 -10.07
C GLU A 183 -8.45 2.37 -9.77
N LEU A 184 -7.73 1.62 -10.61
CA LEU A 184 -6.29 1.43 -10.51
C LEU A 184 -5.52 2.75 -10.76
N CYS A 185 -5.95 3.57 -11.72
CA CYS A 185 -5.41 4.92 -11.89
C CYS A 185 -5.64 5.78 -10.64
N CYS A 186 -6.82 5.71 -10.02
CA CYS A 186 -7.08 6.45 -8.79
C CYS A 186 -6.17 6.00 -7.64
N TYR A 187 -5.94 4.69 -7.51
CA TYR A 187 -5.07 4.12 -6.47
C TYR A 187 -3.62 4.59 -6.61
N HIS A 188 -3.09 4.61 -7.84
CA HIS A 188 -1.69 5.00 -8.08
C HIS A 188 -1.49 6.50 -8.29
N GLY A 189 -2.58 7.26 -8.46
CA GLY A 189 -2.50 8.70 -8.75
C GLY A 189 -2.13 9.01 -10.19
N SER A 190 -2.43 8.10 -11.11
CA SER A 190 -2.02 8.11 -12.52
C SER A 190 -2.93 9.01 -13.36
N VAL A 191 -2.66 10.31 -13.34
CA VAL A 191 -3.57 11.34 -13.84
C VAL A 191 -3.68 11.33 -15.37
N ASP A 192 -2.59 11.06 -16.08
CA ASP A 192 -2.61 11.03 -17.53
C ASP A 192 -3.36 9.78 -18.02
N CYS A 193 -3.10 8.63 -17.41
CA CYS A 193 -3.84 7.39 -17.67
C CYS A 193 -5.33 7.53 -17.34
N PHE A 194 -5.66 8.15 -16.21
CA PHE A 194 -7.05 8.44 -15.81
C PHE A 194 -7.79 9.27 -16.86
N LYS A 195 -7.17 10.35 -17.35
CA LYS A 195 -7.74 11.23 -18.39
C LYS A 195 -8.02 10.46 -19.68
N ILE A 196 -7.10 9.59 -20.12
CA ILE A 196 -7.31 8.74 -21.31
C ILE A 196 -8.54 7.85 -21.15
N LEU A 197 -8.64 7.13 -20.03
CA LEU A 197 -9.76 6.21 -19.78
C LEU A 197 -11.11 6.95 -19.74
N ARG A 198 -11.16 8.11 -19.09
CA ARG A 198 -12.37 8.97 -19.06
C ARG A 198 -12.74 9.50 -20.44
N THR A 199 -11.79 10.04 -21.19
CA THR A 199 -12.09 10.66 -22.49
C THR A 199 -12.39 9.64 -23.58
N LYS A 200 -11.59 8.59 -23.71
CA LYS A 200 -11.72 7.61 -24.81
C LYS A 200 -12.83 6.59 -24.55
N PHE A 201 -12.96 6.11 -23.31
CA PHE A 201 -13.85 4.99 -22.99
C PHE A 201 -15.07 5.36 -22.15
N GLN A 202 -15.15 6.62 -21.68
CA GLN A 202 -16.21 7.06 -20.76
C GLN A 202 -16.27 6.19 -19.49
N SER A 203 -15.12 5.65 -19.05
CA SER A 203 -15.04 4.71 -17.92
C SER A 203 -15.71 5.29 -16.68
N GLU A 204 -16.65 4.57 -16.09
CA GLU A 204 -17.45 5.04 -14.95
C GLU A 204 -16.60 5.36 -13.72
N ILE A 205 -16.86 6.50 -13.08
CA ILE A 205 -16.27 6.84 -11.77
C ILE A 205 -17.10 6.13 -10.71
N THR A 206 -16.50 5.14 -10.05
CA THR A 206 -17.17 4.36 -9.00
C THR A 206 -16.93 4.98 -7.61
N PRO A 207 -17.67 4.56 -6.57
CA PRO A 207 -17.34 4.92 -5.19
C PRO A 207 -15.91 4.50 -4.76
N ASN A 208 -15.35 3.45 -5.37
CA ASN A 208 -13.97 3.06 -5.11
C ASN A 208 -12.97 4.01 -5.78
N CYS A 209 -13.28 4.58 -6.95
CA CYS A 209 -12.46 5.66 -7.53
C CYS A 209 -12.29 6.82 -6.55
N LEU A 210 -13.36 7.21 -5.85
CA LEU A 210 -13.30 8.25 -4.82
C LEU A 210 -12.45 7.81 -3.61
N ARG A 211 -12.65 6.60 -3.10
CA ARG A 211 -11.84 6.08 -1.97
C ARG A 211 -10.35 6.06 -2.30
N TYR A 212 -10.00 5.59 -3.50
CA TYR A 212 -8.62 5.47 -3.93
C TYR A 212 -7.99 6.82 -4.30
N SER A 213 -8.77 7.81 -4.77
CA SER A 213 -8.22 9.14 -5.07
C SER A 213 -7.70 9.85 -3.81
N PHE A 214 -8.37 9.67 -2.66
CA PHE A 214 -7.85 10.14 -1.37
C PHE A 214 -6.56 9.42 -0.94
N LEU A 215 -6.41 8.14 -1.31
CA LEU A 215 -5.21 7.36 -0.99
C LEU A 215 -3.99 7.86 -1.78
N SER A 216 -4.14 8.10 -3.08
CA SER A 216 -3.05 8.64 -3.89
C SER A 216 -2.78 10.13 -3.61
N GLY A 217 -3.80 10.86 -3.16
CA GLY A 217 -3.70 12.30 -2.88
C GLY A 217 -3.53 13.15 -4.13
N ASN A 218 -3.82 12.61 -5.33
CA ASN A 218 -3.75 13.36 -6.58
C ASN A 218 -4.96 14.30 -6.70
N GLN A 219 -4.72 15.62 -6.64
CA GLN A 219 -5.78 16.63 -6.60
C GLN A 219 -6.68 16.62 -7.84
N ASP A 220 -6.11 16.43 -9.04
CA ASP A 220 -6.89 16.36 -10.28
C ASP A 220 -7.89 15.20 -10.23
N ILE A 221 -7.42 14.00 -9.84
CA ILE A 221 -8.26 12.81 -9.75
C ILE A 221 -9.31 12.97 -8.65
N MET A 222 -8.94 13.48 -7.47
CA MET A 222 -9.87 13.72 -6.37
C MET A 222 -11.00 14.67 -6.80
N ASN A 223 -10.65 15.78 -7.43
CA ASN A 223 -11.61 16.78 -7.89
C ASN A 223 -12.57 16.22 -8.95
N GLU A 224 -12.09 15.38 -9.87
CA GLU A 224 -12.97 14.70 -10.82
C GLU A 224 -13.89 13.68 -10.15
N CYS A 225 -13.38 12.90 -9.18
CA CYS A 225 -14.18 11.90 -8.47
C CYS A 225 -15.25 12.51 -7.56
N LEU A 226 -15.06 13.74 -7.08
CA LEU A 226 -16.02 14.45 -6.20
C LEU A 226 -17.21 15.08 -6.95
N LYS A 227 -17.17 15.15 -8.28
CA LYS A 227 -18.25 15.73 -9.09
C LYS A 227 -19.43 14.77 -9.31
N VAL A 228 -19.28 13.51 -8.91
CA VAL A 228 -20.21 12.41 -9.18
C VAL A 228 -21.07 12.14 -7.95
#